data_AF-A0A2V3JKN3-F1
#
_entry.id   AF-A0A2V3JKN3-F1
#
_cell.length_a   1.000
_cell.length_b   1.000
_cell.length_c   1.000
_cell.angle_alpha   90.00
_cell.angle_beta   90.00
_cell.angle_gamma   90.00
#
_symmetry.space_group_name_H-M   'P 1'
#
loop_
_entity.id
_entity.type
_entity.pdbx_description
1 polymer ?
#
loop_
_entity_poly.entity_id
_entity_poly.type
_entity_poly.pdbx_seq_one_letter_code
_entity_poly.pdbx_strand_id
1 'polypeptide(L)'
;MDFIDQIKELSRHVSERVRHVETEEATKNALIMPFIKALGYDVEDPTEVVPEFTCDFPGKKGQKVDYAIMKDGKPIMLFECKSATENLKDKDAAQLFGYFSYITDVKFGVLTNGVIYKFYTDIEKQYRMDTEPFLELDMRDIDYTLAEQMGGYRKESPDDPDVLIKIAKKLKYTREIKRIFERELDSPSDKFVIFFARQVYNGKLTKTIKKKFEGIVQNALNDSIDKRFKDRLKPALEPKIVTTEEEIEGFNIVCEITGPDRVDLDDRENYCNVLLDGNIEKPICRFYFDHEPNYVGFFDRGEEEKVPIDDLSNLRTYADRLKAAVRYYDGVVPPKITDTKTMQLEFWNGFKEYAQSKSTSLRLTHKTHPQHWYTISLGRPKAHIDLSINTKSNVLTCEIYIPDSKELYTELVKHKDEIEDELNETLEWMELPDKNASRIKISKSGNIKESDEREEYFEWFKTQAELFQKVFPKYIR
;
A
#
# COMPACT_ATOMS: atom_id res chain seq x y z
N MET A 1 -8.47 -8.00 -1.95
CA MET A 1 -8.08 -7.04 -0.88
C MET A 1 -7.55 -7.78 0.35
N ASP A 2 -6.31 -7.48 0.76
CA ASP A 2 -5.66 -8.06 1.94
C ASP A 2 -6.40 -7.67 3.25
N PHE A 3 -6.24 -8.48 4.30
CA PHE A 3 -6.87 -8.28 5.60
C PHE A 3 -6.57 -6.90 6.19
N ILE A 4 -5.33 -6.44 6.09
CA ILE A 4 -4.96 -5.12 6.63
C ILE A 4 -5.63 -3.98 5.86
N ASP A 5 -5.79 -4.12 4.55
CA ASP A 5 -6.52 -3.12 3.77
C ASP A 5 -8.01 -3.09 4.11
N GLN A 6 -8.61 -4.26 4.42
CA GLN A 6 -9.98 -4.33 4.94
C GLN A 6 -10.09 -3.64 6.30
N ILE A 7 -9.15 -3.88 7.21
CA ILE A 7 -9.12 -3.23 8.52
C ILE A 7 -8.91 -1.71 8.41
N LYS A 8 -8.05 -1.24 7.48
CA LYS A 8 -7.88 0.20 7.19
C LYS A 8 -9.18 0.83 6.69
N GLU A 9 -9.86 0.18 5.75
CA GLU A 9 -11.13 0.66 5.23
C GLU A 9 -12.20 0.73 6.33
N LEU A 10 -12.29 -0.33 7.16
CA LEU A 10 -13.19 -0.36 8.31
C LEU A 10 -12.87 0.74 9.32
N SER A 11 -11.60 0.99 9.64
CA SER A 11 -11.16 2.07 10.54
C SER A 11 -11.62 3.45 10.04
N ARG A 12 -11.44 3.73 8.73
CA ARG A 12 -11.93 4.96 8.10
C ARG A 12 -13.45 5.07 8.23
N HIS A 13 -14.17 3.99 7.91
CA HIS A 13 -15.63 3.95 7.99
C HIS A 13 -16.17 4.08 9.41
N VAL A 14 -15.54 3.48 10.41
CA VAL A 14 -15.95 3.59 11.82
C VAL A 14 -15.94 5.06 12.25
N SER A 15 -14.87 5.80 11.88
CA SER A 15 -14.73 7.22 12.23
C SER A 15 -15.85 8.11 11.64
N GLU A 16 -16.36 7.75 10.46
CA GLU A 16 -17.46 8.45 9.79
C GLU A 16 -18.84 8.00 10.31
N ARG A 17 -19.05 6.69 10.39
CA ARG A 17 -20.37 6.07 10.62
C ARG A 17 -20.81 6.10 12.07
N VAL A 18 -19.88 6.08 13.03
CA VAL A 18 -20.23 6.05 14.47
C VAL A 18 -21.16 7.20 14.88
N ARG A 19 -21.08 8.34 14.19
CA ARG A 19 -21.94 9.52 14.45
C ARG A 19 -23.39 9.35 14.04
N HIS A 20 -23.70 8.28 13.29
CA HIS A 20 -25.02 7.99 12.73
C HIS A 20 -25.60 6.68 13.27
N VAL A 21 -24.94 6.05 14.23
CA VAL A 21 -25.31 4.76 14.80
C VAL A 21 -25.74 4.97 16.25
N GLU A 22 -27.04 4.92 16.50
CA GLU A 22 -27.63 5.24 17.82
C GLU A 22 -28.09 4.00 18.60
N THR A 23 -28.32 2.87 17.92
CA THR A 23 -28.85 1.64 18.52
C THR A 23 -27.85 0.50 18.40
N GLU A 24 -27.96 -0.47 19.30
CA GLU A 24 -27.15 -1.69 19.26
C GLU A 24 -27.32 -2.45 17.93
N GLU A 25 -28.54 -2.52 17.39
CA GLU A 25 -28.80 -3.17 16.11
C GLU A 25 -28.15 -2.42 14.93
N ALA A 26 -28.14 -1.09 14.96
CA ALA A 26 -27.42 -0.30 13.98
C ALA A 26 -25.90 -0.51 14.11
N THR A 27 -25.37 -0.64 15.34
CA THR A 27 -23.95 -0.95 15.59
C THR A 27 -23.55 -2.30 15.03
N LYS A 28 -24.36 -3.32 15.30
CA LYS A 28 -24.20 -4.68 14.80
C LYS A 28 -24.07 -4.69 13.27
N ASN A 29 -25.04 -4.09 12.57
CA ASN A 29 -25.07 -4.08 11.11
C ASN A 29 -24.00 -3.18 10.48
N ALA A 30 -23.80 -1.96 10.98
CA ALA A 30 -22.97 -0.96 10.33
C ALA A 30 -21.47 -1.10 10.63
N LEU A 31 -21.11 -1.66 11.80
CA LEU A 31 -19.74 -1.69 12.32
C LEU A 31 -19.24 -3.12 12.60
N ILE A 32 -20.04 -3.99 13.23
CA ILE A 32 -19.58 -5.31 13.70
C ILE A 32 -19.61 -6.37 12.59
N MET A 33 -20.72 -6.50 11.84
CA MET A 33 -20.80 -7.45 10.73
C MET A 33 -19.70 -7.25 9.67
N PRO A 34 -19.38 -6.00 9.25
CA PRO A 34 -18.25 -5.75 8.36
C PRO A 34 -16.91 -6.24 8.93
N PHE A 35 -16.71 -6.16 10.24
CA PHE A 35 -15.52 -6.69 10.91
C PHE A 35 -15.48 -8.22 10.92
N ILE A 36 -16.60 -8.88 11.22
CA ILE A 36 -16.72 -10.35 11.14
C ILE A 36 -16.42 -10.83 9.71
N LYS A 37 -16.96 -10.14 8.70
CA LYS A 37 -16.65 -10.40 7.29
C LYS A 37 -15.17 -10.23 6.99
N ALA A 38 -14.51 -9.22 7.57
CA ALA A 38 -13.08 -9.01 7.40
C ALA A 38 -12.21 -10.12 8.03
N LEU A 39 -12.70 -10.79 9.08
CA LEU A 39 -12.06 -12.01 9.60
C LEU A 39 -12.16 -13.21 8.63
N GLY A 40 -12.94 -13.08 7.55
CA GLY A 40 -13.10 -14.07 6.49
C GLY A 40 -14.33 -14.97 6.65
N TYR A 41 -15.16 -14.74 7.66
CA TYR A 41 -16.40 -15.51 7.87
C TYR A 41 -17.55 -14.94 7.03
N ASP A 42 -18.38 -15.81 6.47
CA ASP A 42 -19.52 -15.41 5.67
C ASP A 42 -20.71 -14.99 6.55
N VAL A 43 -20.92 -13.68 6.65
CA VAL A 43 -22.04 -13.10 7.42
C VAL A 43 -23.41 -13.32 6.76
N GLU A 44 -23.44 -13.78 5.50
CA GLU A 44 -24.67 -14.11 4.78
C GLU A 44 -25.02 -15.60 4.93
N ASP A 45 -24.09 -16.44 5.38
CA ASP A 45 -24.33 -17.85 5.70
C ASP A 45 -24.77 -18.02 7.17
N PRO A 46 -26.07 -18.29 7.43
CA PRO A 46 -26.59 -18.45 8.79
C PRO A 46 -26.12 -19.74 9.48
N THR A 47 -25.36 -20.60 8.78
CA THR A 47 -24.71 -21.78 9.38
C THR A 47 -23.27 -21.49 9.80
N GLU A 48 -22.67 -20.41 9.30
CA GLU A 48 -21.32 -19.96 9.66
C GLU A 48 -21.37 -18.80 10.68
N VAL A 49 -22.19 -17.78 10.44
CA VAL A 49 -22.39 -16.67 11.38
C VAL A 49 -23.83 -16.73 11.89
N VAL A 50 -24.01 -17.31 13.07
CA VAL A 50 -25.33 -17.54 13.67
C VAL A 50 -25.69 -16.37 14.59
N PRO A 51 -26.68 -15.53 14.25
CA PRO A 51 -27.18 -14.50 15.15
C PRO A 51 -28.02 -15.11 16.28
N GLU A 52 -28.09 -14.43 17.42
CA GLU A 52 -28.96 -14.82 18.55
C GLU A 52 -28.75 -16.27 19.00
N PHE A 53 -27.49 -16.74 18.95
CA PHE A 53 -27.12 -18.12 19.23
C PHE A 53 -27.43 -18.49 20.68
N THR A 54 -28.14 -19.60 20.87
CA THR A 54 -28.58 -20.03 22.21
C THR A 54 -27.49 -20.80 22.94
N CYS A 55 -27.07 -20.26 24.08
CA CYS A 55 -26.05 -20.80 24.97
C CYS A 55 -26.71 -21.40 26.21
N ASP A 56 -27.30 -22.60 26.10
CA ASP A 56 -27.92 -23.28 27.23
C ASP A 56 -26.89 -24.01 28.10
N PHE A 57 -26.96 -23.81 29.42
CA PHE A 57 -26.13 -24.53 30.39
C PHE A 57 -26.88 -24.84 31.69
N PRO A 58 -26.41 -25.80 32.51
CA PRO A 58 -27.15 -26.25 33.69
C PRO A 58 -27.53 -25.10 34.63
N GLY A 59 -28.83 -24.88 34.82
CA GLY A 59 -29.38 -23.85 35.72
C GLY A 59 -29.79 -22.53 35.07
N LYS A 60 -29.44 -22.26 33.80
CA LYS A 60 -29.94 -21.12 33.01
C LYS A 60 -30.25 -21.55 31.58
N LYS A 61 -31.54 -21.51 31.20
CA LYS A 61 -32.01 -21.81 29.84
C LYS A 61 -32.43 -20.54 29.10
N GLY A 62 -32.31 -20.55 27.78
CA GLY A 62 -32.69 -19.46 26.90
C GLY A 62 -31.75 -18.27 26.93
N GLN A 63 -30.51 -18.44 27.40
CA GLN A 63 -29.50 -17.40 27.28
C GLN A 63 -28.99 -17.36 25.84
N LYS A 64 -28.72 -16.17 25.35
CA LYS A 64 -28.25 -15.97 23.98
C LYS A 64 -27.07 -15.03 23.94
N VAL A 65 -26.25 -15.23 22.93
CA VAL A 65 -25.17 -14.33 22.52
C VAL A 65 -25.49 -13.76 21.14
N ASP A 66 -25.01 -12.56 20.85
CA ASP A 66 -25.44 -11.84 19.65
C ASP A 66 -25.02 -12.53 18.37
N TYR A 67 -23.76 -12.99 18.30
CA TYR A 67 -23.29 -13.84 17.20
C TYR A 67 -22.43 -14.98 17.71
N ALA A 68 -22.61 -16.15 17.11
CA ALA A 68 -21.67 -17.26 17.20
C ALA A 68 -21.07 -17.53 15.81
N ILE A 69 -19.75 -17.61 15.76
CA ILE A 69 -19.02 -18.06 14.58
C ILE A 69 -18.84 -19.57 14.68
N MET A 70 -19.30 -20.26 13.64
CA MET A 70 -19.35 -21.71 13.57
C MET A 70 -18.28 -22.25 12.64
N LYS A 71 -17.69 -23.37 13.02
CA LYS A 71 -16.77 -24.15 12.18
C LYS A 71 -17.03 -25.63 12.42
N ASP A 72 -17.22 -26.38 11.33
CA ASP A 72 -17.55 -27.81 11.38
C ASP A 72 -18.75 -28.11 12.30
N GLY A 73 -19.76 -27.23 12.29
CA GLY A 73 -20.98 -27.35 13.10
C GLY A 73 -20.82 -27.00 14.59
N LYS A 74 -19.64 -26.49 15.00
CA LYS A 74 -19.34 -26.13 16.39
C LYS A 74 -19.06 -24.63 16.54
N PRO A 75 -19.51 -23.99 17.63
CA PRO A 75 -19.17 -22.60 17.88
C PRO A 75 -17.71 -22.47 18.30
N ILE A 76 -16.92 -21.69 17.56
CA ILE A 76 -15.50 -21.43 17.85
C ILE A 76 -15.26 -20.03 18.43
N MET A 77 -16.14 -19.07 18.16
CA MET A 77 -16.04 -17.70 18.65
C MET A 77 -17.42 -17.13 18.98
N LEU A 78 -17.54 -16.44 20.11
CA LEU A 78 -18.80 -15.80 20.53
C LEU A 78 -18.61 -14.28 20.60
N PHE A 79 -19.55 -13.52 20.03
CA PHE A 79 -19.57 -12.06 20.04
C PHE A 79 -20.70 -11.55 20.92
N GLU A 80 -20.34 -10.86 22.01
CA GLU A 80 -21.23 -10.03 22.80
C GLU A 80 -21.08 -8.57 22.33
N CYS A 81 -22.18 -8.00 21.86
CA CYS A 81 -22.25 -6.70 21.23
C CYS A 81 -22.90 -5.67 22.16
N LYS A 82 -22.52 -4.40 22.01
CA LYS A 82 -23.12 -3.25 22.69
C LYS A 82 -23.32 -2.11 21.70
N SER A 83 -24.15 -1.14 22.06
CA SER A 83 -24.29 0.09 21.26
C SER A 83 -22.97 0.85 21.17
N ALA A 84 -22.68 1.44 20.01
CA ALA A 84 -21.46 2.20 19.75
C ALA A 84 -21.30 3.44 20.66
N THR A 85 -22.41 3.89 21.25
CA THR A 85 -22.43 5.00 22.22
C THR A 85 -22.11 4.57 23.66
N GLU A 86 -22.01 3.26 23.92
CA GLU A 86 -21.71 2.72 25.24
C GLU A 86 -20.23 2.38 25.39
N ASN A 87 -19.69 2.64 26.58
CA ASN A 87 -18.36 2.16 26.97
C ASN A 87 -18.47 0.71 27.47
N LEU A 88 -17.59 -0.16 26.96
CA LEU A 88 -17.49 -1.57 27.36
C LEU A 88 -17.03 -1.70 28.81
N LYS A 89 -17.86 -2.30 29.68
CA LYS A 89 -17.57 -2.50 31.12
C LYS A 89 -17.30 -3.97 31.42
N ASP A 90 -16.60 -4.24 32.51
CA ASP A 90 -16.27 -5.60 32.94
C ASP A 90 -17.50 -6.48 33.20
N LYS A 91 -18.61 -5.86 33.65
CA LYS A 91 -19.90 -6.55 33.82
C LYS A 91 -20.47 -7.09 32.51
N ASP A 92 -20.13 -6.49 31.37
CA ASP A 92 -20.61 -6.91 30.06
C ASP A 92 -19.84 -8.17 29.61
N ALA A 93 -18.54 -8.27 29.97
CA ALA A 93 -17.75 -9.48 29.79
C ALA A 93 -18.23 -10.65 30.69
N ALA A 94 -18.92 -10.37 31.80
CA ALA A 94 -19.42 -11.41 32.70
C ALA A 94 -20.50 -12.31 32.07
N GLN A 95 -21.29 -11.78 31.12
CA GLN A 95 -22.26 -12.59 30.35
C GLN A 95 -21.51 -13.55 29.42
N LEU A 96 -20.57 -13.01 28.65
CA LEU A 96 -19.69 -13.76 27.75
C LEU A 96 -18.88 -14.85 28.50
N PHE A 97 -18.40 -14.56 29.71
CA PHE A 97 -17.69 -15.51 30.57
C PHE A 97 -18.51 -16.79 30.82
N GLY A 98 -19.80 -16.64 31.07
CA GLY A 98 -20.71 -17.77 31.28
C GLY A 98 -20.73 -18.68 30.06
N TYR A 99 -21.04 -18.11 28.89
CA TYR A 99 -21.16 -18.87 27.64
C TYR A 99 -19.85 -19.57 27.27
N PHE A 100 -18.74 -18.84 27.31
CA PHE A 100 -17.41 -19.35 27.01
C PHE A 100 -17.06 -20.55 27.90
N SER A 101 -17.34 -20.46 29.21
CA SER A 101 -16.90 -21.50 30.16
C SER A 101 -17.72 -22.79 30.10
N TYR A 102 -18.93 -22.75 29.50
CA TYR A 102 -19.79 -23.94 29.38
C TYR A 102 -19.71 -24.61 28.00
N ILE A 103 -19.38 -23.86 26.94
CA ILE A 103 -19.31 -24.38 25.58
C ILE A 103 -17.85 -24.69 25.25
N THR A 104 -17.42 -25.92 25.51
CA THR A 104 -15.99 -26.34 25.46
C THR A 104 -15.32 -26.22 24.09
N ASP A 105 -16.09 -26.13 23.00
CA ASP A 105 -15.57 -25.95 21.65
C ASP A 105 -15.18 -24.48 21.37
N VAL A 106 -15.72 -23.52 22.13
CA VAL A 106 -15.41 -22.09 21.98
C VAL A 106 -13.97 -21.83 22.36
N LYS A 107 -13.25 -21.13 21.47
CA LYS A 107 -11.85 -20.73 21.65
C LYS A 107 -11.72 -19.26 22.03
N PHE A 108 -12.66 -18.43 21.56
CA PHE A 108 -12.61 -16.99 21.73
C PHE A 108 -13.94 -16.39 22.16
N GLY A 109 -13.88 -15.45 23.09
CA GLY A 109 -14.95 -14.51 23.37
C GLY A 109 -14.56 -13.13 22.85
N VAL A 110 -15.49 -12.42 22.22
CA VAL A 110 -15.31 -11.05 21.76
C VAL A 110 -16.38 -10.18 22.40
N LEU A 111 -15.97 -9.14 23.13
CA LEU A 111 -16.85 -8.07 23.59
C LEU A 111 -16.57 -6.82 22.76
N THR A 112 -17.60 -6.26 22.12
CA THR A 112 -17.41 -5.13 21.20
C THR A 112 -18.59 -4.17 21.15
N ASN A 113 -18.32 -2.91 20.86
CA ASN A 113 -19.30 -1.90 20.50
C ASN A 113 -19.12 -1.40 19.06
N GLY A 114 -18.41 -2.17 18.23
CA GLY A 114 -18.07 -1.81 16.85
C GLY A 114 -16.92 -0.81 16.71
N VAL A 115 -16.56 -0.09 17.78
CA VAL A 115 -15.41 0.83 17.84
C VAL A 115 -14.22 0.18 18.55
N ILE A 116 -14.48 -0.45 19.69
CA ILE A 116 -13.49 -1.18 20.49
C ILE A 116 -13.82 -2.67 20.43
N TYR A 117 -12.85 -3.50 20.12
CA TYR A 117 -12.96 -4.96 20.13
C TYR A 117 -12.02 -5.54 21.18
N LYS A 118 -12.58 -6.22 22.18
CA LYS A 118 -11.85 -6.91 23.25
C LYS A 118 -11.95 -8.42 23.06
N PHE A 119 -10.81 -9.08 22.86
CA PHE A 119 -10.72 -10.52 22.64
C PHE A 119 -10.26 -11.24 23.91
N TYR A 120 -10.96 -12.31 24.25
CA TYR A 120 -10.77 -13.13 25.43
C TYR A 120 -10.55 -14.59 25.04
N THR A 121 -9.78 -15.31 25.84
CA THR A 121 -9.53 -16.76 25.71
C THR A 121 -9.12 -17.31 27.08
N ASP A 122 -8.83 -18.60 27.19
CA ASP A 122 -8.59 -19.34 28.44
C ASP A 122 -7.11 -19.63 28.70
N ILE A 123 -6.27 -18.59 28.63
CA ILE A 123 -4.81 -18.70 28.76
C ILE A 123 -4.40 -19.26 30.12
N GLU A 124 -5.07 -18.82 31.19
CA GLU A 124 -4.69 -19.16 32.55
C GLU A 124 -5.20 -20.53 32.98
N LYS A 125 -6.44 -20.87 32.62
CA LYS A 125 -7.08 -22.13 32.99
C LYS A 125 -8.03 -22.56 31.90
N GLN A 126 -7.80 -23.74 31.33
CA GLN A 126 -8.62 -24.32 30.28
C GLN A 126 -10.12 -24.30 30.62
N TYR A 127 -10.94 -23.93 29.63
CA TYR A 127 -12.40 -23.75 29.70
C TYR A 127 -12.85 -22.68 30.70
N ARG A 128 -11.95 -21.78 31.11
CA ARG A 128 -12.28 -20.62 31.93
C ARG A 128 -11.73 -19.39 31.27
N MET A 129 -12.63 -18.57 30.74
CA MET A 129 -12.25 -17.30 30.11
C MET A 129 -11.45 -16.43 31.09
N ASP A 130 -10.33 -15.90 30.64
CA ASP A 130 -9.56 -14.91 31.40
C ASP A 130 -10.41 -13.66 31.68
N THR A 131 -10.18 -13.00 32.82
CA THR A 131 -10.92 -11.76 33.16
C THR A 131 -10.46 -10.56 32.35
N GLU A 132 -9.20 -10.56 31.92
CA GLU A 132 -8.61 -9.52 31.09
C GLU A 132 -8.56 -10.00 29.64
N PRO A 133 -8.90 -9.15 28.64
CA PRO A 133 -8.72 -9.52 27.26
C PRO A 133 -7.23 -9.76 26.97
N PHE A 134 -6.87 -10.63 26.03
CA PHE A 134 -5.47 -10.76 25.60
C PHE A 134 -5.13 -9.77 24.48
N LEU A 135 -6.14 -9.24 23.80
CA LEU A 135 -6.02 -8.28 22.70
C LEU A 135 -7.17 -7.28 22.77
N GLU A 136 -6.86 -6.01 22.54
CA GLU A 136 -7.81 -4.92 22.42
C GLU A 136 -7.47 -4.09 21.18
N LEU A 137 -8.46 -3.83 20.33
CA LEU A 137 -8.33 -2.98 19.16
C LEU A 137 -9.28 -1.80 19.25
N ASP A 138 -8.77 -0.57 19.12
CA ASP A 138 -9.58 0.63 18.88
C ASP A 138 -9.55 0.94 17.38
N MET A 139 -10.69 0.83 16.71
CA MET A 139 -10.81 1.07 15.28
C MET A 139 -10.58 2.54 14.88
N ARG A 140 -10.53 3.48 15.83
CA ARG A 140 -10.20 4.90 15.57
C ARG A 140 -8.70 5.17 15.65
N ASP A 141 -7.96 4.32 16.33
CA ASP A 141 -6.51 4.44 16.53
C ASP A 141 -5.88 3.04 16.51
N ILE A 142 -5.97 2.40 15.34
CA ILE A 142 -5.57 1.01 15.20
C ILE A 142 -4.07 0.87 15.00
N ASP A 143 -3.44 0.02 15.83
CA ASP A 143 -2.09 -0.47 15.59
C ASP A 143 -2.16 -1.61 14.56
N TYR A 144 -1.84 -1.32 13.30
CA TYR A 144 -1.89 -2.33 12.23
C TYR A 144 -0.94 -3.51 12.45
N THR A 145 0.17 -3.32 13.18
CA THR A 145 1.09 -4.40 13.55
C THR A 145 0.42 -5.36 14.53
N LEU A 146 -0.42 -4.83 15.42
CA LEU A 146 -1.22 -5.61 16.35
C LEU A 146 -2.39 -6.30 15.64
N ALA A 147 -3.03 -5.60 14.69
CA ALA A 147 -4.08 -6.17 13.84
C ALA A 147 -3.57 -7.35 13.00
N GLU A 148 -2.37 -7.27 12.40
CA GLU A 148 -1.76 -8.40 11.66
C GLU A 148 -1.58 -9.64 12.52
N GLN A 149 -1.25 -9.46 13.81
CA GLN A 149 -1.11 -10.56 14.75
C GLN A 149 -2.45 -11.26 15.07
N MET A 150 -3.58 -10.70 14.62
CA MET A 150 -4.87 -11.40 14.62
C MET A 150 -5.01 -12.44 13.51
N GLY A 151 -4.02 -12.58 12.63
CA GLY A 151 -4.03 -13.56 11.55
C GLY A 151 -4.15 -15.01 11.99
N GLY A 152 -4.08 -15.32 13.29
CA GLY A 152 -4.44 -16.63 13.86
C GLY A 152 -5.94 -16.83 14.12
N TYR A 153 -6.74 -15.77 14.12
CA TYR A 153 -8.17 -15.80 14.48
C TYR A 153 -9.10 -15.65 13.25
N ARG A 154 -8.53 -15.72 12.05
CA ARG A 154 -9.23 -15.64 10.77
C ARG A 154 -9.69 -17.03 10.34
N LYS A 155 -10.65 -17.10 9.43
CA LYS A 155 -11.18 -18.37 8.90
C LYS A 155 -10.09 -19.28 8.31
N GLU A 156 -9.11 -18.69 7.62
CA GLU A 156 -8.01 -19.39 6.94
C GLU A 156 -6.88 -19.84 7.87
N SER A 157 -6.93 -19.46 9.15
CA SER A 157 -5.89 -19.76 10.12
C SER A 157 -5.90 -21.24 10.54
N PRO A 158 -4.73 -21.85 10.78
CA PRO A 158 -4.67 -23.20 11.32
C PRO A 158 -5.40 -23.31 12.67
N ASP A 159 -6.27 -24.32 12.78
CA ASP A 159 -7.05 -24.60 14.00
C ASP A 159 -6.24 -25.42 15.00
N ASP A 160 -5.08 -24.88 15.38
CA ASP A 160 -4.20 -25.51 16.36
C ASP A 160 -4.33 -24.74 17.70
N PRO A 161 -4.98 -25.33 18.72
CA PRO A 161 -5.14 -24.70 20.03
C PRO A 161 -3.81 -24.26 20.66
N ASP A 162 -2.71 -25.01 20.45
CA ASP A 162 -1.42 -24.67 21.03
C ASP A 162 -0.81 -23.43 20.37
N VAL A 163 -0.98 -23.28 19.05
CA VAL A 163 -0.55 -22.10 18.30
C VAL A 163 -1.35 -20.87 18.72
N LEU A 164 -2.67 -21.00 18.82
CA LEU A 164 -3.58 -19.91 19.21
C LEU A 164 -3.28 -19.40 20.63
N ILE A 165 -3.12 -20.31 21.58
CA ILE A 165 -2.76 -19.97 22.97
C ILE A 165 -1.38 -19.28 23.02
N LYS A 166 -0.41 -19.73 22.22
CA LYS A 166 0.92 -19.11 22.15
C LYS A 166 0.87 -17.68 21.63
N ILE A 167 0.08 -17.42 20.58
CA ILE A 167 -0.13 -16.08 20.03
C ILE A 167 -0.82 -15.18 21.09
N ALA A 168 -1.90 -15.67 21.70
CA ALA A 168 -2.64 -14.94 22.72
C ALA A 168 -1.76 -14.60 23.95
N LYS A 169 -0.92 -15.55 24.42
CA LYS A 169 0.05 -15.31 25.49
C LYS A 169 1.03 -14.20 25.15
N LYS A 170 1.60 -14.23 23.93
CA LYS A 170 2.52 -13.20 23.46
C LYS A 170 1.85 -11.83 23.45
N LEU A 171 0.64 -11.72 22.88
CA LEU A 171 -0.13 -10.49 22.82
C LEU A 171 -0.44 -9.93 24.21
N LYS A 172 -0.94 -10.79 25.13
CA LYS A 172 -1.22 -10.43 26.52
C LYS A 172 0.02 -9.86 27.21
N TYR A 173 1.14 -10.58 27.15
CA TYR A 173 2.36 -10.14 27.83
C TYR A 173 2.96 -8.88 27.19
N THR A 174 2.95 -8.76 25.86
CA THR A 174 3.41 -7.54 25.18
C THR A 174 2.59 -6.33 25.60
N ARG A 175 1.26 -6.45 25.66
CA ARG A 175 0.38 -5.35 26.12
C ARG A 175 0.65 -4.98 27.58
N GLU A 176 0.71 -5.96 28.48
CA GLU A 176 0.97 -5.69 29.91
C GLU A 176 2.36 -5.06 30.13
N ILE A 177 3.39 -5.52 29.41
CA ILE A 177 4.73 -4.93 29.48
C ILE A 177 4.70 -3.49 28.97
N LYS A 178 4.03 -3.21 27.84
CA LYS A 178 3.88 -1.85 27.30
C LYS A 178 3.21 -0.92 28.31
N ARG A 179 2.09 -1.36 28.90
CA ARG A 179 1.36 -0.61 29.94
C ARG A 179 2.20 -0.34 31.19
N ILE A 180 2.98 -1.33 31.64
CA ILE A 180 3.90 -1.14 32.77
C ILE A 180 4.98 -0.13 32.39
N PHE A 181 5.58 -0.26 31.21
CA PHE A 181 6.63 0.63 30.74
C PHE A 181 6.15 2.08 30.61
N GLU A 182 4.98 2.32 30.03
CA GLU A 182 4.36 3.65 29.93
C GLU A 182 4.17 4.28 31.32
N ARG A 183 3.68 3.50 32.30
CA ARG A 183 3.57 3.98 33.68
C ARG A 183 4.92 4.33 34.29
N GLU A 184 5.94 3.52 34.03
CA GLU A 184 7.32 3.76 34.49
C GLU A 184 7.95 4.97 33.80
N LEU A 185 7.55 5.33 32.57
CA LEU A 185 7.95 6.57 31.90
C LEU A 185 7.32 7.81 32.56
N ASP A 186 6.01 7.75 32.84
CA ASP A 186 5.27 8.86 33.45
C ASP A 186 5.64 9.08 34.92
N SER A 187 5.78 7.99 35.67
CA SER A 187 6.08 8.01 37.10
C SER A 187 6.89 6.77 37.50
N PRO A 188 8.24 6.83 37.41
CA PRO A 188 9.15 5.77 37.77
C PRO A 188 8.91 5.25 39.19
N SER A 189 8.71 3.94 39.30
CA SER A 189 8.58 3.25 40.57
C SER A 189 9.92 3.10 41.28
N ASP A 190 9.87 2.89 42.59
CA ASP A 190 11.04 2.59 43.42
C ASP A 190 11.93 1.49 42.83
N LYS A 191 11.32 0.44 42.29
CA LYS A 191 12.04 -0.70 41.71
C LYS A 191 12.79 -0.28 40.45
N PHE A 192 12.17 0.52 39.60
CA PHE A 192 12.74 1.01 38.35
C PHE A 192 13.88 2.01 38.59
N VAL A 193 13.70 2.91 39.56
CA VAL A 193 14.75 3.83 39.99
C VAL A 193 15.95 3.08 40.57
N ILE A 194 15.72 2.07 41.42
CA ILE A 194 16.79 1.24 41.98
C ILE A 194 17.53 0.47 40.87
N PHE A 195 16.80 -0.02 39.86
CA PHE A 195 17.41 -0.73 38.73
C PHE A 195 18.46 0.13 38.02
N PHE A 196 18.15 1.38 37.67
CA PHE A 196 19.13 2.28 37.06
C PHE A 196 20.22 2.71 38.04
N ALA A 197 19.84 3.10 39.26
CA ALA A 197 20.78 3.60 40.24
C ALA A 197 21.90 2.58 40.55
N ARG A 198 21.59 1.28 40.63
CA ARG A 198 22.58 0.22 40.86
C ARG A 198 23.61 0.05 39.74
N GLN A 199 23.27 0.45 38.52
CA GLN A 199 24.16 0.30 37.36
C GLN A 199 25.15 1.45 37.22
N VAL A 200 24.85 2.61 37.84
CA VAL A 200 25.66 3.83 37.68
C VAL A 200 26.23 4.36 38.99
N TYR A 201 25.73 3.91 40.14
CA TYR A 201 26.16 4.36 41.47
C TYR A 201 26.74 3.21 42.29
N ASN A 202 28.04 3.31 42.59
CA ASN A 202 28.80 2.28 43.31
C ASN A 202 28.62 2.33 44.84
N GLY A 203 27.92 3.33 45.38
CA GLY A 203 27.71 3.49 46.82
C GLY A 203 26.45 2.80 47.34
N LYS A 204 26.27 2.82 48.68
CA LYS A 204 25.02 2.33 49.29
C LYS A 204 23.83 3.20 48.87
N LEU A 205 22.76 2.58 48.38
CA LEU A 205 21.50 3.24 48.04
C LEU A 205 20.71 3.58 49.32
N THR A 206 21.06 4.69 49.96
CA THR A 206 20.29 5.25 51.09
C THR A 206 19.00 5.92 50.58
N LYS A 207 18.03 6.18 51.47
CA LYS A 207 16.79 6.89 51.13
C LYS A 207 17.06 8.24 50.43
N THR A 208 18.07 8.97 50.89
CA THR A 208 18.47 10.26 50.31
C THR A 208 19.02 10.11 48.90
N ILE A 209 19.89 9.11 48.66
CA ILE A 209 20.43 8.86 47.32
C ILE A 209 19.33 8.36 46.38
N LYS A 210 18.46 7.45 46.84
CA LYS A 210 17.31 6.98 46.05
C LYS A 210 16.42 8.15 45.59
N LYS A 211 16.08 9.07 46.49
CA LYS A 211 15.27 10.26 46.16
C LYS A 211 15.94 11.18 45.14
N LYS A 212 17.28 11.28 45.14
CA LYS A 212 18.01 12.00 44.08
C LYS A 212 17.89 11.28 42.73
N PHE A 213 18.01 9.95 42.75
CA PHE A 213 17.88 9.14 41.53
C PHE A 213 16.45 9.13 40.96
N GLU A 214 15.40 9.29 41.77
CA GLU A 214 14.03 9.45 41.26
C GLU A 214 13.94 10.61 40.26
N GLY A 215 14.46 11.79 40.62
CA GLY A 215 14.48 12.95 39.73
C GLY A 215 15.41 12.80 38.53
N ILE A 216 16.59 12.18 38.73
CA ILE A 216 17.54 11.94 37.62
C ILE A 216 16.94 10.98 36.58
N VAL A 217 16.29 9.89 37.04
CA VAL A 217 15.65 8.91 36.16
C VAL A 217 14.49 9.54 35.40
N GLN A 218 13.60 10.26 36.09
CA GLN A 218 12.48 10.95 35.43
C GLN A 218 12.97 11.92 34.34
N ASN A 219 13.96 12.77 34.66
CA ASN A 219 14.48 13.74 33.70
C ASN A 219 15.14 13.05 32.50
N ALA A 220 15.95 12.01 32.74
CA ALA A 220 16.60 11.27 31.66
C ALA A 220 15.59 10.57 30.74
N LEU A 221 14.48 10.06 31.27
CA LEU A 221 13.41 9.46 30.48
C LEU A 221 12.69 10.51 29.62
N ASN A 222 12.31 11.66 30.21
CA ASN A 222 11.68 12.76 29.50
C ASN A 222 12.59 13.30 28.39
N ASP A 223 13.87 13.56 28.69
CA ASP A 223 14.86 14.03 27.72
C ASP A 223 15.04 13.04 26.57
N SER A 224 15.00 11.73 26.85
CA SER A 224 15.11 10.68 25.84
C SER A 224 13.90 10.64 24.92
N ILE A 225 12.70 10.85 25.46
CA ILE A 225 11.45 10.92 24.71
C ILE A 225 11.47 12.17 23.82
N ASP A 226 11.76 13.34 24.38
CA ASP A 226 11.84 14.62 23.67
C ASP A 226 12.85 14.59 22.53
N LYS A 227 14.02 13.98 22.78
CA LYS A 227 15.04 13.81 21.73
C LYS A 227 14.52 12.95 20.59
N ARG A 228 13.88 11.81 20.87
CA ARG A 228 13.29 10.93 19.83
C ARG A 228 12.18 11.62 19.05
N PHE A 229 11.33 12.41 19.70
CA PHE A 229 10.30 13.21 19.03
C PHE A 229 10.92 14.27 18.13
N LYS A 230 11.89 15.04 18.62
CA LYS A 230 12.62 16.05 17.83
C LYS A 230 13.32 15.43 16.63
N ASP A 231 14.00 14.30 16.81
CA ASP A 231 14.71 13.64 15.71
C ASP A 231 13.75 13.04 14.66
N ARG A 232 12.51 12.66 15.05
CA ARG A 232 11.45 12.24 14.11
C ARG A 232 10.69 13.40 13.44
N LEU A 233 10.63 14.56 14.08
CA LEU A 233 9.98 15.76 13.55
C LEU A 233 10.90 16.62 12.67
N LYS A 234 12.23 16.54 12.85
CA LYS A 234 13.20 17.24 12.01
C LYS A 234 12.95 17.10 10.50
N PRO A 235 12.69 15.89 9.94
CA PRO A 235 12.40 15.73 8.51
C PRO A 235 11.09 16.40 8.05
N ALA A 236 10.19 16.73 8.98
CA ALA A 236 8.88 17.33 8.69
C ALA A 236 8.83 18.85 8.94
N LEU A 237 9.84 19.41 9.64
CA LEU A 237 9.91 20.83 10.00
C LEU A 237 10.90 21.63 9.14
N GLU A 238 11.79 20.97 8.41
CA GLU A 238 12.62 21.62 7.40
C GLU A 238 11.75 21.89 6.15
N PRO A 239 11.70 23.13 5.63
CA PRO A 239 11.02 23.40 4.37
C PRO A 239 11.67 22.56 3.27
N LYS A 240 10.93 21.60 2.73
CA LYS A 240 11.40 20.67 1.69
C LYS A 240 11.73 21.34 0.36
N ILE A 241 11.28 22.58 0.17
CA ILE A 241 11.40 23.35 -1.06
C ILE A 241 11.83 24.75 -0.62
N VAL A 242 13.07 25.12 -0.95
CA VAL A 242 13.66 26.43 -0.67
C VAL A 242 14.27 26.94 -1.97
N THR A 243 13.64 27.94 -2.55
CA THR A 243 14.12 28.52 -3.81
C THR A 243 15.44 29.23 -3.57
N THR A 244 16.50 28.71 -4.18
CA THR A 244 17.89 29.14 -3.98
C THR A 244 18.19 30.44 -4.75
N GLU A 245 19.26 31.14 -4.36
CA GLU A 245 19.72 32.33 -5.10
C GLU A 245 20.10 31.98 -6.55
N GLU A 246 20.68 30.80 -6.78
CA GLU A 246 21.06 30.31 -8.10
C GLU A 246 19.83 30.07 -8.99
N GLU A 247 18.74 29.53 -8.43
CA GLU A 247 17.47 29.34 -9.15
C GLU A 247 16.81 30.67 -9.52
N ILE A 248 16.86 31.64 -8.61
CA ILE A 248 16.38 33.01 -8.88
C ILE A 248 17.22 33.65 -9.99
N GLU A 249 18.54 33.52 -9.95
CA GLU A 249 19.43 34.05 -10.98
C GLU A 249 19.19 33.38 -12.34
N GLY A 250 19.13 32.05 -12.37
CA GLY A 250 18.81 31.29 -13.58
C GLY A 250 17.45 31.69 -14.16
N PHE A 251 16.43 31.85 -13.31
CA PHE A 251 15.10 32.28 -13.73
C PHE A 251 15.13 33.67 -14.37
N ASN A 252 15.85 34.62 -13.78
CA ASN A 252 15.99 35.96 -14.33
C ASN A 252 16.63 35.94 -15.73
N ILE A 253 17.65 35.10 -15.93
CA ILE A 253 18.28 34.94 -17.26
C ILE A 253 17.27 34.37 -18.26
N VAL A 254 16.46 33.38 -17.89
CA VAL A 254 15.43 32.83 -18.78
C VAL A 254 14.39 33.90 -19.12
N CYS A 255 13.89 34.65 -18.13
CA CYS A 255 12.96 35.77 -18.34
C CYS A 255 13.50 36.82 -19.30
N GLU A 256 14.78 37.18 -19.22
CA GLU A 256 15.43 38.10 -20.18
C GLU A 256 15.43 37.55 -21.61
N ILE A 257 15.54 36.23 -21.77
CA ILE A 257 15.64 35.56 -23.08
C ILE A 257 14.26 35.37 -23.71
N THR A 258 13.26 34.96 -22.93
CA THR A 258 11.93 34.54 -23.42
C THR A 258 10.85 35.59 -23.24
N GLY A 259 11.09 36.61 -22.41
CA GLY A 259 10.11 37.63 -22.01
C GLY A 259 9.45 37.28 -20.66
N PRO A 260 9.28 38.24 -19.75
CA PRO A 260 8.90 37.96 -18.36
C PRO A 260 7.40 37.68 -18.16
N ASP A 261 6.52 38.18 -19.02
CA ASP A 261 5.08 38.25 -18.75
C ASP A 261 4.35 36.88 -18.72
N ARG A 262 5.03 35.81 -19.16
CA ARG A 262 4.47 34.47 -19.33
C ARG A 262 5.35 33.37 -18.71
N VAL A 263 6.31 33.74 -17.87
CA VAL A 263 7.31 32.80 -17.36
C VAL A 263 7.20 32.74 -15.85
N ASP A 264 6.99 31.54 -15.33
CA ASP A 264 6.78 31.31 -13.90
C ASP A 264 7.84 30.35 -13.35
N LEU A 265 8.27 30.61 -12.10
CA LEU A 265 9.17 29.75 -11.36
C LEU A 265 8.36 28.82 -10.45
N ASP A 266 8.60 27.52 -10.54
CA ASP A 266 7.92 26.49 -9.75
C ASP A 266 8.95 25.51 -9.19
N ASP A 267 9.39 25.80 -7.97
CA ASP A 267 10.41 25.05 -7.25
C ASP A 267 9.87 23.72 -6.68
N ARG A 268 10.64 22.64 -6.81
CA ARG A 268 10.29 21.27 -6.42
C ARG A 268 11.46 20.60 -5.70
N GLU A 269 11.14 19.57 -4.92
CA GLU A 269 12.10 18.82 -4.06
C GLU A 269 13.37 18.30 -4.78
N ASN A 270 13.37 18.14 -6.12
CA ASN A 270 14.53 17.61 -6.86
C ASN A 270 14.96 18.49 -8.06
N TYR A 271 14.31 19.63 -8.27
CA TYR A 271 14.54 20.53 -9.39
C TYR A 271 13.67 21.77 -9.30
N CYS A 272 14.05 22.84 -9.99
CA CYS A 272 13.20 24.02 -10.13
C CYS A 272 12.73 24.20 -11.58
N ASN A 273 11.40 24.22 -11.78
CA ASN A 273 10.80 24.39 -13.10
C ASN A 273 10.76 25.87 -13.49
N VAL A 274 11.04 26.14 -14.76
CA VAL A 274 10.68 27.40 -15.42
C VAL A 274 9.58 27.11 -16.44
N LEU A 275 8.37 27.55 -16.15
CA LEU A 275 7.15 27.19 -16.87
C LEU A 275 6.67 28.33 -17.76
N LEU A 276 6.06 27.98 -18.90
CA LEU A 276 5.30 28.93 -19.71
C LEU A 276 3.84 28.97 -19.22
N ASP A 277 3.30 30.17 -18.97
CA ASP A 277 1.93 30.42 -18.51
C ASP A 277 1.57 29.68 -17.20
N GLY A 278 2.53 29.46 -16.31
CA GLY A 278 2.36 28.70 -15.06
C GLY A 278 1.92 27.24 -15.26
N ASN A 279 2.03 26.69 -16.48
CA ASN A 279 1.52 25.37 -16.80
C ASN A 279 2.62 24.30 -16.71
N ILE A 280 2.43 23.33 -15.82
CA ILE A 280 3.36 22.20 -15.60
C ILE A 280 3.58 21.33 -16.85
N GLU A 281 2.66 21.36 -17.81
CA GLU A 281 2.78 20.65 -19.09
C GLU A 281 3.53 21.47 -20.16
N LYS A 282 3.88 22.74 -19.85
CA LYS A 282 4.65 23.63 -20.73
C LYS A 282 5.98 24.08 -20.11
N PRO A 283 6.87 23.16 -19.68
CA PRO A 283 8.18 23.55 -19.15
C PRO A 283 9.05 24.15 -20.25
N ILE A 284 9.59 25.34 -20.02
CA ILE A 284 10.59 25.99 -20.90
C ILE A 284 11.95 25.35 -20.66
N CYS A 285 12.35 25.30 -19.39
CA CYS A 285 13.51 24.57 -18.91
C CYS A 285 13.35 24.16 -17.45
N ARG A 286 14.30 23.39 -16.94
CA ARG A 286 14.34 22.94 -15.55
C ARG A 286 15.75 23.02 -15.01
N PHE A 287 15.90 23.58 -13.82
CA PHE A 287 17.17 23.71 -13.11
C PHE A 287 17.39 22.52 -12.19
N TYR A 288 18.60 22.00 -12.23
CA TYR A 288 19.08 20.87 -11.45
C TYR A 288 20.40 21.31 -10.78
N PHE A 289 20.29 22.26 -9.85
CA PHE A 289 21.44 22.95 -9.24
C PHE A 289 21.95 22.31 -7.93
N ASP A 290 21.28 21.26 -7.46
CA ASP A 290 21.72 20.46 -6.30
C ASP A 290 22.60 19.25 -6.71
N HIS A 291 23.17 19.26 -7.91
CA HIS A 291 23.98 18.17 -8.45
C HIS A 291 25.37 18.65 -8.85
N GLU A 292 26.38 17.78 -8.80
CA GLU A 292 27.71 18.11 -9.29
C GLU A 292 28.05 17.20 -10.49
N PRO A 293 28.12 17.73 -11.73
CA PRO A 293 27.89 19.13 -12.13
C PRO A 293 26.41 19.54 -12.11
N ASN A 294 26.13 20.85 -12.15
CA ASN A 294 24.78 21.39 -12.33
C ASN A 294 24.25 21.03 -13.73
N TYR A 295 22.93 20.88 -13.87
CA TYR A 295 22.29 20.63 -15.17
C TYR A 295 21.14 21.59 -15.45
N VAL A 296 20.85 21.77 -16.75
CA VAL A 296 19.62 22.39 -17.23
C VAL A 296 18.92 21.41 -18.17
N GLY A 297 17.66 21.08 -17.86
CA GLY A 297 16.77 20.34 -18.75
C GLY A 297 16.11 21.29 -19.75
N PHE A 298 16.28 21.05 -21.05
CA PHE A 298 15.64 21.82 -22.12
C PHE A 298 14.51 21.03 -22.77
N PHE A 299 13.42 21.70 -23.14
CA PHE A 299 12.21 21.09 -23.69
C PHE A 299 11.90 21.53 -25.13
N ASP A 300 12.90 22.04 -25.86
CA ASP A 300 12.75 22.52 -27.25
C ASP A 300 12.30 21.45 -28.26
N ARG A 301 12.23 20.18 -27.83
CA ARG A 301 11.89 19.01 -28.65
C ARG A 301 10.71 18.20 -28.10
N GLY A 302 10.00 18.72 -27.09
CA GLY A 302 8.87 18.05 -26.45
C GLY A 302 9.23 16.97 -25.42
N GLU A 303 10.51 16.62 -25.30
CA GLU A 303 11.05 15.81 -24.20
C GLU A 303 12.22 16.57 -23.54
N GLU A 304 12.51 16.25 -22.29
CA GLU A 304 13.61 16.83 -21.53
C GLU A 304 14.96 16.32 -22.02
N GLU A 305 15.83 17.24 -22.44
CA GLU A 305 17.25 16.97 -22.68
C GLU A 305 18.09 17.68 -21.61
N LYS A 306 18.74 16.91 -20.73
CA LYS A 306 19.62 17.46 -19.68
C LYS A 306 20.99 17.77 -20.24
N VAL A 307 21.44 19.00 -20.05
CA VAL A 307 22.76 19.48 -20.46
C VAL A 307 23.51 19.96 -19.21
N PRO A 308 24.75 19.51 -18.98
CA PRO A 308 25.54 20.02 -17.87
C PRO A 308 25.86 21.51 -18.09
N ILE A 309 25.84 22.29 -17.01
CA ILE A 309 26.26 23.68 -17.00
C ILE A 309 27.28 23.90 -15.88
N ASP A 310 28.29 24.68 -16.19
CA ASP A 310 29.42 24.96 -15.30
C ASP A 310 29.25 26.35 -14.67
N ASP A 311 28.54 27.24 -15.36
CA ASP A 311 28.23 28.61 -14.98
C ASP A 311 26.82 28.99 -15.49
N LEU A 312 26.04 29.71 -14.67
CA LEU A 312 24.69 30.16 -15.02
C LEU A 312 24.68 31.07 -16.25
N SER A 313 25.78 31.80 -16.51
CA SER A 313 25.90 32.61 -17.73
C SER A 313 25.82 31.78 -19.01
N ASN A 314 26.14 30.47 -18.97
CA ASN A 314 26.01 29.56 -20.10
C ASN A 314 24.57 29.42 -20.61
N LEU A 315 23.55 29.70 -19.79
CA LEU A 315 22.15 29.73 -20.24
C LEU A 315 21.94 30.64 -21.45
N ARG A 316 22.70 31.74 -21.56
CA ARG A 316 22.64 32.66 -22.70
C ARG A 316 23.11 32.02 -24.01
N THR A 317 24.02 31.05 -23.95
CA THR A 317 24.46 30.28 -25.13
C THR A 317 23.36 29.37 -25.67
N TYR A 318 22.38 29.02 -24.83
CA TYR A 318 21.23 28.20 -25.18
C TYR A 318 19.95 29.03 -25.42
N ALA A 319 20.07 30.34 -25.63
CA ALA A 319 18.93 31.24 -25.82
C ALA A 319 17.97 30.78 -26.93
N ASP A 320 18.50 30.24 -28.03
CA ASP A 320 17.68 29.71 -29.12
C ASP A 320 16.85 28.49 -28.71
N ARG A 321 17.37 27.63 -27.81
CA ARG A 321 16.63 26.48 -27.29
C ARG A 321 15.48 26.93 -26.38
N LEU A 322 15.74 27.87 -25.48
CA LEU A 322 14.71 28.42 -24.59
C LEU A 322 13.57 29.07 -25.40
N LYS A 323 13.92 29.87 -26.42
CA LYS A 323 12.94 30.46 -27.34
C LYS A 323 12.21 29.41 -28.17
N ALA A 324 12.90 28.34 -28.58
CA ALA A 324 12.28 27.24 -29.31
C ALA A 324 11.25 26.48 -28.46
N ALA A 325 11.51 26.27 -27.17
CA ALA A 325 10.54 25.67 -26.24
C ALA A 325 9.26 26.53 -26.14
N VAL A 326 9.39 27.86 -26.04
CA VAL A 326 8.21 28.76 -26.05
C VAL A 326 7.43 28.64 -27.37
N ARG A 327 8.12 28.70 -28.51
CA ARG A 327 7.49 28.55 -29.85
C ARG A 327 6.82 27.20 -30.04
N TYR A 328 7.39 26.15 -29.45
CA TYR A 328 6.85 24.81 -29.47
C TYR A 328 5.47 24.77 -28.81
N TYR A 329 5.33 25.32 -27.59
CA TYR A 329 4.05 25.34 -26.88
C TYR A 329 3.05 26.37 -27.42
N ASP A 330 3.51 27.44 -28.07
CA ASP A 330 2.65 28.38 -28.80
C ASP A 330 2.16 27.80 -30.15
N GLY A 331 2.55 26.55 -30.48
CA GLY A 331 2.11 25.85 -31.69
C GLY A 331 2.71 26.40 -32.99
N VAL A 332 3.79 27.20 -32.89
CA VAL A 332 4.46 27.85 -34.03
C VAL A 332 5.42 26.88 -34.74
N VAL A 333 5.92 25.86 -34.04
CA VAL A 333 6.79 24.81 -34.60
C VAL A 333 6.22 23.44 -34.24
N PRO A 334 5.86 22.58 -35.21
CA PRO A 334 5.44 21.21 -34.90
C PRO A 334 6.60 20.40 -34.31
N PRO A 335 6.35 19.47 -33.36
CA PRO A 335 7.40 18.71 -32.69
C PRO A 335 8.32 18.01 -33.67
N LYS A 336 9.64 18.26 -33.55
CA LYS A 336 10.63 17.41 -34.18
C LYS A 336 10.72 16.13 -33.35
N ILE A 337 10.01 15.09 -33.80
CA ILE A 337 10.06 13.75 -33.23
C ILE A 337 11.53 13.31 -33.14
N THR A 338 11.99 12.88 -31.97
CA THR A 338 13.38 12.40 -31.78
C THR A 338 13.65 11.17 -32.65
N ASP A 339 14.92 10.88 -32.95
CA ASP A 339 15.28 9.71 -33.79
C ASP A 339 14.74 8.39 -33.20
N THR A 340 14.80 8.23 -31.86
CA THR A 340 14.22 7.09 -31.15
C THR A 340 12.71 7.00 -31.34
N LYS A 341 12.01 8.13 -31.23
CA LYS A 341 10.55 8.22 -31.38
C LYS A 341 10.10 7.96 -32.81
N THR A 342 10.90 8.40 -33.78
CA THR A 342 10.72 8.10 -35.21
C THR A 342 10.90 6.60 -35.45
N MET A 343 11.97 6.00 -34.93
CA MET A 343 12.22 4.57 -35.02
C MET A 343 11.12 3.72 -34.38
N GLN A 344 10.60 4.13 -33.22
CA GLN A 344 9.45 3.48 -32.56
C GLN A 344 8.19 3.53 -33.45
N LEU A 345 7.89 4.69 -34.02
CA LEU A 345 6.74 4.86 -34.92
C LEU A 345 6.88 3.99 -36.18
N GLU A 346 8.06 4.00 -36.81
CA GLU A 346 8.35 3.15 -37.98
C GLU A 346 8.26 1.67 -37.64
N PHE A 347 8.73 1.26 -36.46
CA PHE A 347 8.66 -0.13 -36.00
C PHE A 347 7.21 -0.60 -35.88
N TRP A 348 6.35 0.18 -35.21
CA TRP A 348 4.95 -0.21 -35.06
C TRP A 348 4.16 -0.15 -36.37
N ASN A 349 4.49 0.78 -37.28
CA ASN A 349 3.95 0.78 -38.64
C ASN A 349 4.31 -0.51 -39.37
N GLY A 350 5.60 -0.87 -39.38
CA GLY A 350 6.07 -2.09 -40.01
C GLY A 350 5.45 -3.35 -39.41
N PHE A 351 5.33 -3.43 -38.08
CA PHE A 351 4.67 -4.56 -37.42
C PHE A 351 3.21 -4.70 -37.85
N LYS A 352 2.47 -3.59 -37.88
CA LYS A 352 1.06 -3.58 -38.27
C LYS A 352 0.87 -4.02 -39.72
N GLU A 353 1.67 -3.50 -40.64
CA GLU A 353 1.66 -3.89 -42.05
C GLU A 353 2.01 -5.36 -42.22
N TYR A 354 3.08 -5.82 -41.56
CA TYR A 354 3.53 -7.21 -41.57
C TYR A 354 2.41 -8.14 -41.09
N ALA A 355 1.85 -7.91 -39.89
CA ALA A 355 0.84 -8.77 -39.29
C ALA A 355 -0.44 -8.83 -40.15
N GLN A 356 -0.85 -7.70 -40.73
CA GLN A 356 -1.99 -7.64 -41.66
C GLN A 356 -1.71 -8.43 -42.96
N SER A 357 -0.49 -8.37 -43.50
CA SER A 357 -0.11 -9.11 -44.70
C SER A 357 -0.08 -10.64 -44.49
N LYS A 358 0.18 -11.09 -43.26
CA LYS A 358 0.27 -12.51 -42.88
C LYS A 358 -1.04 -13.10 -42.36
N SER A 359 -2.18 -12.43 -42.57
CA SER A 359 -3.51 -12.86 -42.12
C SER A 359 -3.57 -13.17 -40.62
N THR A 360 -3.46 -12.13 -39.80
CA THR A 360 -3.54 -12.23 -38.33
C THR A 360 -4.98 -12.23 -37.79
N SER A 361 -5.22 -12.89 -36.64
CA SER A 361 -6.47 -12.75 -35.86
C SER A 361 -6.49 -11.50 -34.96
N LEU A 362 -5.36 -10.79 -34.84
CA LEU A 362 -5.21 -9.64 -33.97
C LEU A 362 -5.99 -8.43 -34.50
N ARG A 363 -6.72 -7.75 -33.62
CA ARG A 363 -7.44 -6.52 -33.96
C ARG A 363 -6.51 -5.31 -33.87
N LEU A 364 -5.75 -5.05 -34.94
CA LEU A 364 -4.77 -3.96 -35.03
C LEU A 364 -5.39 -2.64 -35.55
N THR A 365 -6.50 -2.18 -34.95
CA THR A 365 -7.26 -1.02 -35.48
C THR A 365 -6.75 0.33 -35.03
N HIS A 366 -5.93 0.40 -33.98
CA HIS A 366 -5.43 1.67 -33.45
C HIS A 366 -4.37 2.31 -34.36
N LYS A 367 -4.28 3.64 -34.31
CA LYS A 367 -3.18 4.37 -34.95
C LYS A 367 -1.89 4.07 -34.18
N THR A 368 -0.79 3.93 -34.91
CA THR A 368 0.53 3.79 -34.33
C THR A 368 1.02 5.15 -33.82
N HIS A 369 1.75 5.12 -32.72
CA HIS A 369 2.25 6.33 -32.06
C HIS A 369 3.76 6.20 -31.83
N PRO A 370 4.49 7.34 -31.73
CA PRO A 370 5.90 7.35 -31.38
C PRO A 370 6.07 7.03 -29.88
N GLN A 371 5.98 5.75 -29.54
CA GLN A 371 6.02 5.26 -28.15
C GLN A 371 6.61 3.85 -28.09
N HIS A 372 7.05 3.42 -26.91
CA HIS A 372 7.76 2.15 -26.74
C HIS A 372 6.82 0.94 -26.55
N TRP A 373 5.50 1.11 -26.66
CA TRP A 373 4.52 0.04 -26.50
C TRP A 373 3.42 0.09 -27.57
N TYR A 374 2.77 -1.04 -27.81
CA TYR A 374 1.61 -1.17 -28.68
C TYR A 374 0.57 -2.09 -28.03
N THR A 375 -0.62 -1.54 -27.78
CA THR A 375 -1.69 -2.23 -27.06
C THR A 375 -2.66 -2.91 -28.01
N ILE A 376 -3.02 -4.15 -27.69
CA ILE A 376 -4.00 -4.97 -28.39
C ILE A 376 -5.09 -5.39 -27.42
N SER A 377 -6.36 -5.16 -27.80
CA SER A 377 -7.50 -5.56 -27.00
C SER A 377 -7.63 -7.07 -26.91
N LEU A 378 -7.81 -7.59 -25.69
CA LEU A 378 -8.20 -8.98 -25.41
C LEU A 378 -9.72 -9.23 -25.53
N GLY A 379 -10.52 -8.20 -25.79
CA GLY A 379 -11.98 -8.29 -25.68
C GLY A 379 -12.46 -8.50 -24.24
N ARG A 380 -11.61 -8.18 -23.25
CA ARG A 380 -11.91 -8.19 -21.82
C ARG A 380 -11.51 -6.83 -21.24
N PRO A 381 -12.35 -6.18 -20.43
CA PRO A 381 -12.07 -4.81 -19.97
C PRO A 381 -10.96 -4.74 -18.92
N LYS A 382 -10.72 -5.84 -18.19
CA LYS A 382 -9.77 -5.88 -17.05
C LYS A 382 -8.32 -6.21 -17.44
N ALA A 383 -8.05 -6.53 -18.71
CA ALA A 383 -6.71 -6.84 -19.16
C ALA A 383 -6.56 -6.59 -20.67
N HIS A 384 -5.35 -6.31 -21.11
CA HIS A 384 -5.01 -6.19 -22.53
C HIS A 384 -3.64 -6.79 -22.81
N ILE A 385 -3.35 -7.07 -24.08
CA ILE A 385 -2.01 -7.46 -24.51
C ILE A 385 -1.22 -6.19 -24.79
N ASP A 386 -0.05 -6.07 -24.19
CA ASP A 386 0.90 -5.02 -24.50
C ASP A 386 2.16 -5.62 -25.13
N LEU A 387 2.54 -5.08 -26.27
CA LEU A 387 3.82 -5.35 -26.92
C LEU A 387 4.75 -4.19 -26.59
N SER A 388 5.99 -4.43 -26.19
CA SER A 388 6.92 -3.34 -25.89
C SER A 388 8.33 -3.59 -26.43
N ILE A 389 9.00 -2.48 -26.74
CA ILE A 389 10.35 -2.41 -27.30
C ILE A 389 11.23 -1.52 -26.41
N ASN A 390 12.25 -2.08 -25.78
CA ASN A 390 13.20 -1.32 -24.97
C ASN A 390 14.53 -1.13 -25.70
N THR A 391 14.80 0.10 -26.15
CA THR A 391 16.00 0.47 -26.93
C THR A 391 17.28 0.62 -26.11
N LYS A 392 17.18 0.59 -24.78
CA LYS A 392 18.33 0.67 -23.87
C LYS A 392 18.80 -0.72 -23.46
N SER A 393 17.86 -1.60 -23.11
CA SER A 393 18.17 -2.99 -22.73
C SER A 393 18.14 -3.96 -23.90
N ASN A 394 17.69 -3.55 -25.08
CA ASN A 394 17.49 -4.39 -26.28
C ASN A 394 16.62 -5.61 -25.97
N VAL A 395 15.44 -5.36 -25.40
CA VAL A 395 14.46 -6.39 -25.04
C VAL A 395 13.13 -6.08 -25.71
N LEU A 396 12.53 -7.13 -26.27
CA LEU A 396 11.17 -7.17 -26.78
C LEU A 396 10.32 -7.95 -25.79
N THR A 397 9.11 -7.47 -25.49
CA THR A 397 8.23 -8.10 -24.49
C THR A 397 6.80 -8.16 -25.01
N CYS A 398 6.17 -9.33 -24.91
CA CYS A 398 4.73 -9.50 -25.05
C CYS A 398 4.15 -9.81 -23.67
N GLU A 399 3.19 -9.02 -23.21
CA GLU A 399 2.64 -9.16 -21.87
C GLU A 399 1.12 -9.06 -21.82
N ILE A 400 0.51 -9.77 -20.87
CA ILE A 400 -0.82 -9.45 -20.37
C ILE A 400 -0.65 -8.39 -19.30
N TYR A 401 -1.16 -7.19 -19.59
CA TYR A 401 -1.17 -6.07 -18.68
C TYR A 401 -2.53 -5.99 -17.97
N ILE A 402 -2.49 -6.00 -16.64
CA ILE A 402 -3.68 -6.03 -15.77
C ILE A 402 -3.68 -4.75 -14.93
N PRO A 403 -4.37 -3.69 -15.36
CA PRO A 403 -4.51 -2.47 -14.57
C PRO A 403 -5.50 -2.66 -13.43
N ASP A 404 -5.15 -2.17 -12.25
CA ASP A 404 -6.04 -1.97 -11.11
C ASP A 404 -6.85 -3.22 -10.67
N SER A 405 -6.34 -4.43 -10.95
CA SER A 405 -7.02 -5.68 -10.60
C SER A 405 -6.03 -6.77 -10.17
N LYS A 406 -5.55 -6.68 -8.93
CA LYS A 406 -4.71 -7.75 -8.33
C LYS A 406 -5.48 -9.06 -8.22
N GLU A 407 -6.78 -8.99 -7.98
CA GLU A 407 -7.66 -10.15 -7.94
C GLU A 407 -7.63 -10.95 -9.25
N LEU A 408 -7.63 -10.28 -10.41
CA LEU A 408 -7.53 -10.97 -11.70
C LEU A 408 -6.17 -11.64 -11.87
N TYR A 409 -5.10 -10.99 -11.44
CA TYR A 409 -3.77 -11.59 -11.47
C TYR A 409 -3.70 -12.84 -10.58
N THR A 410 -4.17 -12.75 -9.32
CA THR A 410 -4.22 -13.90 -8.41
C THR A 410 -5.05 -15.05 -8.98
N GLU A 411 -6.16 -14.74 -9.67
CA GLU A 411 -6.97 -15.77 -10.34
C GLU A 411 -6.22 -16.45 -11.48
N LEU A 412 -5.53 -15.68 -12.32
CA LEU A 412 -4.72 -16.24 -13.42
C LEU A 412 -3.57 -17.10 -12.88
N VAL A 413 -2.97 -16.74 -11.74
CA VAL A 413 -1.90 -17.54 -11.11
C VAL A 413 -2.38 -18.93 -10.71
N LYS A 414 -3.66 -19.11 -10.34
CA LYS A 414 -4.21 -20.45 -10.05
C LYS A 414 -4.21 -21.37 -11.27
N HIS A 415 -4.25 -20.79 -12.46
CA HIS A 415 -4.20 -21.49 -13.75
C HIS A 415 -2.82 -21.38 -14.42
N LYS A 416 -1.78 -21.02 -13.67
CA LYS A 416 -0.44 -20.79 -14.22
C LYS A 416 0.05 -21.96 -15.06
N ASP A 417 0.06 -23.16 -14.48
CA ASP A 417 0.62 -24.34 -15.16
C ASP A 417 -0.21 -24.69 -16.40
N GLU A 418 -1.53 -24.60 -16.33
CA GLU A 418 -2.43 -24.83 -17.49
C GLU A 418 -2.21 -23.81 -18.61
N ILE A 419 -2.01 -22.54 -18.26
CA ILE A 419 -1.75 -21.45 -19.22
C ILE A 419 -0.38 -21.66 -19.88
N GLU A 420 0.67 -21.95 -19.11
CA GLU A 420 2.02 -22.20 -19.63
C GLU A 420 2.05 -23.46 -20.52
N ASP A 421 1.35 -24.52 -20.13
CA ASP A 421 1.21 -25.74 -20.94
C ASP A 421 0.47 -25.49 -22.26
N GLU A 422 -0.63 -24.71 -22.24
CA GLU A 422 -1.37 -24.35 -23.46
C GLU A 422 -0.56 -23.45 -24.41
N LEU A 423 0.27 -22.57 -23.85
CA LEU A 423 1.17 -21.70 -24.62
C LEU A 423 2.42 -22.44 -25.10
N ASN A 424 2.79 -23.54 -24.43
CA ASN A 424 4.07 -24.24 -24.58
C ASN A 424 5.26 -23.29 -24.36
N GLU A 425 5.14 -22.41 -23.35
CA GLU A 425 6.11 -21.37 -23.01
C GLU A 425 6.12 -21.13 -21.49
N THR A 426 7.26 -20.75 -20.93
CA THR A 426 7.35 -20.30 -19.53
C THR A 426 7.24 -18.78 -19.46
N LEU A 427 6.36 -18.26 -18.58
CA LEU A 427 6.11 -16.84 -18.43
C LEU A 427 6.72 -16.28 -17.13
N GLU A 428 7.01 -14.99 -17.15
CA GLU A 428 7.34 -14.22 -15.94
C GLU A 428 6.05 -13.62 -15.35
N TRP A 429 5.68 -14.09 -14.17
CA TRP A 429 4.49 -13.67 -13.44
C TRP A 429 4.88 -12.61 -12.41
N MET A 430 4.43 -11.38 -12.61
CA MET A 430 4.80 -10.22 -11.80
C MET A 430 3.58 -9.60 -11.13
N GLU A 431 3.42 -9.84 -9.83
CA GLU A 431 2.33 -9.24 -9.06
C GLU A 431 2.51 -7.75 -8.87
N LEU A 432 3.74 -7.28 -8.61
CA LEU A 432 4.07 -5.86 -8.36
C LEU A 432 3.22 -5.22 -7.22
N PRO A 433 3.45 -5.59 -5.94
CA PRO A 433 2.60 -5.17 -4.82
C PRO A 433 2.56 -3.65 -4.60
N ASP A 434 3.66 -2.94 -4.87
CA ASP A 434 3.75 -1.49 -4.72
C ASP A 434 3.20 -0.70 -5.93
N LYS A 435 2.57 -1.38 -6.89
CA LYS A 435 2.03 -0.79 -8.12
C LYS A 435 0.59 -1.25 -8.32
N ASN A 436 -0.24 -0.40 -8.93
CA ASN A 436 -1.63 -0.78 -9.20
C ASN A 436 -1.78 -1.81 -10.33
N ALA A 437 -0.75 -2.00 -11.16
CA ALA A 437 -0.77 -2.95 -12.27
C ALA A 437 -0.03 -4.24 -11.95
N SER A 438 -0.47 -5.34 -12.55
CA SER A 438 0.25 -6.63 -12.58
C SER A 438 0.56 -7.02 -14.02
N ARG A 439 1.57 -7.88 -14.21
CA ARG A 439 2.04 -8.28 -15.55
C ARG A 439 2.32 -9.76 -15.62
N ILE A 440 1.96 -10.37 -16.74
CA ILE A 440 2.34 -11.75 -17.07
C ILE A 440 2.99 -11.69 -18.45
N LYS A 441 4.29 -11.93 -18.54
CA LYS A 441 5.05 -11.56 -19.75
C LYS A 441 6.00 -12.65 -20.23
N ILE A 442 6.28 -12.62 -21.52
CA ILE A 442 7.39 -13.32 -22.17
C ILE A 442 8.29 -12.29 -22.84
N SER A 443 9.60 -12.49 -22.76
CA SER A 443 10.57 -11.56 -23.31
C SER A 443 11.63 -12.26 -24.16
N LYS A 444 12.14 -11.55 -25.16
CA LYS A 444 13.22 -11.99 -26.05
C LYS A 444 14.21 -10.83 -26.22
N SER A 445 15.49 -11.14 -26.42
CA SER A 445 16.48 -10.12 -26.81
C SER A 445 16.22 -9.67 -28.25
N GLY A 446 16.24 -8.36 -28.48
CA GLY A 446 16.10 -7.79 -29.82
C GLY A 446 16.52 -6.32 -29.86
N ASN A 447 17.33 -5.96 -30.85
CA ASN A 447 17.81 -4.59 -31.05
C ASN A 447 17.11 -3.97 -32.26
N ILE A 448 16.06 -3.18 -32.01
CA ILE A 448 15.29 -2.55 -33.10
C ILE A 448 16.07 -1.50 -33.91
N LYS A 449 17.29 -1.13 -33.48
CA LYS A 449 18.17 -0.23 -34.23
C LYS A 449 18.82 -0.92 -35.42
N GLU A 450 18.88 -2.25 -35.41
CA GLU A 450 19.42 -3.07 -36.49
C GLU A 450 18.27 -3.58 -37.36
N SER A 451 18.35 -3.36 -38.67
CA SER A 451 17.23 -3.62 -39.59
C SER A 451 17.06 -5.08 -39.98
N ASP A 452 18.11 -5.89 -39.86
CA ASP A 452 18.21 -7.17 -40.55
C ASP A 452 17.36 -8.27 -39.90
N GLU A 453 16.94 -8.07 -38.64
CA GLU A 453 16.12 -9.03 -37.87
C GLU A 453 14.65 -8.57 -37.73
N ARG A 454 14.25 -7.49 -38.42
CA ARG A 454 12.96 -6.84 -38.17
C ARG A 454 11.76 -7.75 -38.45
N GLU A 455 11.80 -8.53 -39.52
CA GLU A 455 10.73 -9.50 -39.84
C GLU A 455 10.63 -10.60 -38.77
N GLU A 456 11.76 -11.06 -38.22
CA GLU A 456 11.78 -12.05 -37.15
C GLU A 456 11.11 -11.50 -35.88
N TYR A 457 11.37 -10.24 -35.54
CA TYR A 457 10.73 -9.58 -34.40
C TYR A 457 9.22 -9.43 -34.62
N PHE A 458 8.79 -9.10 -35.84
CA PHE A 458 7.38 -8.98 -36.17
C PHE A 458 6.66 -10.33 -36.11
N GLU A 459 7.28 -11.40 -36.63
CA GLU A 459 6.73 -12.75 -36.56
C GLU A 459 6.62 -13.22 -35.11
N TRP A 460 7.64 -12.94 -34.28
CA TRP A 460 7.61 -13.27 -32.86
C TRP A 460 6.48 -12.53 -32.13
N PHE A 461 6.36 -11.21 -32.30
CA PHE A 461 5.27 -10.43 -31.70
C PHE A 461 3.89 -10.91 -32.15
N LYS A 462 3.72 -11.18 -33.44
CA LYS A 462 2.45 -11.69 -33.99
C LYS A 462 2.12 -13.03 -33.33
N THR A 463 3.06 -13.97 -33.33
CA THR A 463 2.85 -15.33 -32.80
C THR A 463 2.49 -15.29 -31.32
N GLN A 464 3.26 -14.58 -30.50
CA GLN A 464 3.02 -14.49 -29.05
C GLN A 464 1.70 -13.78 -28.74
N ALA A 465 1.39 -12.68 -29.43
CA ALA A 465 0.12 -11.99 -29.24
C ALA A 465 -1.09 -12.84 -29.65
N GLU A 466 -1.00 -13.62 -30.73
CA GLU A 466 -2.07 -14.54 -31.17
C GLU A 466 -2.27 -15.68 -30.17
N LEU A 467 -1.19 -16.23 -29.63
CA LEU A 467 -1.24 -17.22 -28.56
C LEU A 467 -1.91 -16.63 -27.32
N PHE A 468 -1.50 -15.43 -26.90
CA PHE A 468 -2.09 -14.75 -25.74
C PHE A 468 -3.59 -14.44 -25.95
N GLN A 469 -3.96 -13.97 -27.15
CA GLN A 469 -5.35 -13.71 -27.54
C GLN A 469 -6.20 -14.99 -27.55
N LYS A 470 -5.61 -16.15 -27.84
CA LYS A 470 -6.30 -17.44 -27.87
C LYS A 470 -6.47 -18.04 -26.47
N VAL A 471 -5.46 -17.95 -25.61
CA VAL A 471 -5.41 -18.66 -24.33
C VAL A 471 -6.04 -17.84 -23.20
N PHE A 472 -5.56 -16.61 -22.96
CA PHE A 472 -5.96 -15.84 -21.78
C PHE A 472 -7.47 -15.54 -21.66
N PRO A 473 -8.22 -15.25 -22.74
CA PRO A 473 -9.66 -15.00 -22.62
C PRO A 473 -10.50 -16.16 -22.07
N LYS A 474 -9.95 -17.38 -22.01
CA LYS A 474 -10.58 -18.54 -21.34
C LYS A 474 -10.59 -18.41 -19.82
N TYR A 475 -9.61 -17.71 -19.27
CA TYR A 475 -9.36 -17.56 -17.83
C TYR A 475 -9.75 -16.17 -17.31
N ILE A 476 -10.07 -15.23 -18.21
CA ILE A 476 -10.50 -13.87 -17.88
C ILE A 476 -12.00 -13.77 -18.14
N ARG A 477 -12.80 -13.62 -17.07
CA ARG A 477 -14.26 -13.46 -17.14
C ARG A 477 -14.68 -12.03 -17.44
#